data_AF-A0AA50DWI9-F1
#
_entry.id   AF-A0AA50DWI9-F1
#
_cell.length_a   1.000
_cell.length_b   1.000
_cell.length_c   1.000
_cell.angle_alpha   90.00
_cell.angle_beta   90.00
_cell.angle_gamma   90.00
#
_symmetry.space_group_name_H-M   'P 1'
#
loop_
_entity.id
_entity.type
_entity.pdbx_description
1 polymer ?
#
loop_
_entity_poly.entity_id
_entity_poly.type
_entity_poly.pdbx_seq_one_letter_code
_entity_poly.pdbx_strand_id
1 'polypeptide(L)'
;MEINGLGAQPIFFTGALAKAGIGVQTLRVGSYKGAVEPYTRENLSPENRQQQQLLLNQIWQIYLTSVANNRSLTVPQLQAIASDQGLLFADIALREKLVDKVTYWDEALAELKQAGVWINDPEKVEEEEEDQEFRKISLAEYHRLQTGTAASHNQDPKIAIVYLEGSIVNGRGTWENIGGDRYGELLRTIRQDDDIKAVVLRINSPGGSASAADIIWREVQLLQAQKPVIISMSNVAASGGYWIATAGEKLSPNPTLSLAPLGFLAFFLMWKI
;
A
#
# COMPACT_ATOMS: atom_id res chain seq x y z
N MET A 1 1.15 -23.34 -6.72
CA MET A 1 1.26 -21.89 -6.98
C MET A 1 -0.08 -21.41 -7.54
N GLU A 2 -0.47 -20.15 -7.32
CA GLU A 2 -1.75 -19.62 -7.80
C GLU A 2 -1.55 -18.34 -8.60
N ILE A 3 -2.20 -18.25 -9.76
CA ILE A 3 -2.25 -17.10 -10.66
C ILE A 3 -3.68 -17.03 -11.20
N ASN A 4 -4.62 -16.54 -10.40
CA ASN A 4 -6.07 -16.54 -10.69
C ASN A 4 -6.63 -15.16 -11.11
N GLY A 5 -5.77 -14.16 -11.28
CA GLY A 5 -6.16 -12.79 -11.60
C GLY A 5 -6.61 -11.99 -10.36
N LEU A 6 -7.29 -10.86 -10.60
CA LEU A 6 -7.78 -9.97 -9.54
C LEU A 6 -9.30 -9.80 -9.64
N GLY A 7 -9.96 -9.74 -8.50
CA GLY A 7 -11.40 -9.52 -8.40
C GLY A 7 -11.78 -8.61 -7.24
N ALA A 8 -12.92 -7.93 -7.37
CA ALA A 8 -13.51 -7.13 -6.30
C ALA A 8 -14.96 -7.57 -6.06
N GLN A 9 -15.31 -7.85 -4.80
CA GLN A 9 -16.63 -8.33 -4.40
C GLN A 9 -17.20 -7.45 -3.27
N PRO A 10 -17.76 -6.28 -3.60
CA PRO A 10 -18.42 -5.44 -2.62
C PRO A 10 -19.72 -6.09 -2.15
N ILE A 11 -19.99 -6.00 -0.85
CA ILE A 11 -21.25 -6.44 -0.23
C ILE A 11 -22.27 -5.29 -0.29
N PHE A 12 -23.54 -5.62 -0.54
CA PHE A 12 -24.64 -4.67 -0.55
C PHE A 12 -25.65 -4.97 0.57
N PHE A 13 -25.99 -3.95 1.34
CA PHE A 13 -26.81 -4.03 2.55
C PHE A 13 -28.22 -3.44 2.38
N THR A 14 -28.51 -2.79 1.26
CA THR A 14 -29.79 -2.08 1.04
C THR A 14 -31.02 -2.93 1.35
N GLY A 15 -31.07 -4.17 0.88
CA GLY A 15 -32.18 -5.09 1.18
C GLY A 15 -32.28 -5.47 2.66
N ALA A 16 -31.14 -5.63 3.35
CA ALA A 16 -31.11 -5.91 4.79
C ALA A 16 -31.59 -4.69 5.61
N LEU A 17 -31.12 -3.49 5.26
CA LEU A 17 -31.54 -2.24 5.90
C LEU A 17 -33.04 -1.99 5.70
N ALA A 18 -33.56 -2.21 4.49
CA ALA A 18 -34.97 -2.08 4.20
C ALA A 18 -35.84 -3.03 5.05
N LYS A 19 -35.43 -4.29 5.21
CA LYS A 19 -36.11 -5.26 6.09
C LYS A 19 -36.07 -4.86 7.56
N ALA A 20 -35.01 -4.19 8.00
CA ALA A 20 -34.88 -3.66 9.35
C ALA A 20 -35.67 -2.35 9.58
N GLY A 21 -36.37 -1.82 8.56
CA GLY A 21 -37.06 -0.54 8.65
C GLY A 21 -36.13 0.67 8.63
N ILE A 22 -34.88 0.51 8.21
CA ILE A 22 -33.87 1.56 8.16
C ILE A 22 -33.87 2.20 6.77
N GLY A 23 -34.17 3.51 6.73
CA GLY A 23 -34.02 4.37 5.57
C GLY A 23 -32.61 4.95 5.48
N VAL A 24 -32.21 5.23 4.24
CA VAL A 24 -30.88 5.73 3.90
C VAL A 24 -31.02 7.04 3.14
N GLN A 25 -30.40 8.11 3.64
CA GLN A 25 -30.32 9.40 2.94
C GLN A 25 -28.87 9.71 2.57
N THR A 26 -28.64 10.11 1.32
CA THR A 26 -27.30 10.35 0.79
C THR A 26 -27.21 11.64 0.01
N LEU A 27 -26.14 12.40 0.25
CA LEU A 27 -25.72 13.51 -0.60
C LEU A 27 -24.40 13.12 -1.27
N ARG A 28 -24.39 13.12 -2.60
CA ARG A 28 -23.27 12.64 -3.41
C ARG A 28 -23.08 13.56 -4.60
N VAL A 29 -21.83 13.96 -4.84
CA VAL A 29 -21.42 14.68 -6.05
C VAL A 29 -20.34 13.87 -6.75
N GLY A 30 -20.58 13.54 -8.02
CA GLY A 30 -19.70 12.74 -8.87
C GLY A 30 -20.25 11.34 -9.15
N SER A 31 -20.37 10.98 -10.43
CA SER A 31 -20.96 9.71 -10.87
C SER A 31 -20.16 8.49 -10.40
N TYR A 32 -18.84 8.64 -10.27
CA TYR A 32 -17.92 7.59 -9.83
C TYR A 32 -17.75 7.52 -8.30
N LYS A 33 -18.38 8.40 -7.52
CA LYS A 33 -18.31 8.34 -6.04
C LYS A 33 -19.18 7.21 -5.49
N GLY A 34 -18.68 5.98 -5.64
CA GLY A 34 -19.43 4.74 -5.41
C GLY A 34 -19.46 4.23 -3.96
N ALA A 35 -18.79 4.88 -3.01
CA ALA A 35 -18.64 4.33 -1.65
C ALA A 35 -19.97 4.22 -0.85
N VAL A 36 -21.03 4.93 -1.25
CA VAL A 36 -22.38 4.77 -0.68
C VAL A 36 -23.23 3.69 -1.35
N GLU A 37 -22.80 3.15 -2.48
CA GLU A 37 -23.58 2.17 -3.24
C GLU A 37 -23.91 0.91 -2.43
N PRO A 38 -23.01 0.36 -1.58
CA PRO A 38 -23.35 -0.73 -0.65
C PRO A 38 -24.63 -0.49 0.17
N TYR A 39 -24.97 0.76 0.47
CA TYR A 39 -26.08 1.11 1.34
C TYR A 39 -27.29 1.67 0.60
N THR A 40 -27.14 2.00 -0.68
CA THR A 40 -28.18 2.66 -1.50
C THR A 40 -28.64 1.82 -2.68
N ARG A 41 -27.88 0.78 -3.04
CA ARG A 41 -28.14 -0.08 -4.20
C ARG A 41 -28.04 -1.54 -3.80
N GLU A 42 -28.47 -2.43 -4.67
CA GLU A 42 -28.27 -3.88 -4.51
C GLU A 42 -27.12 -4.40 -5.38
N ASN A 43 -26.57 -3.54 -6.24
CA ASN A 43 -25.48 -3.86 -7.15
C ASN A 43 -24.63 -2.63 -7.51
N LEU A 44 -23.45 -2.89 -8.07
CA LEU A 44 -22.57 -1.86 -8.62
C LEU A 44 -23.29 -1.08 -9.72
N SER A 45 -23.18 0.25 -9.66
CA SER A 45 -23.53 1.08 -10.81
C SER A 45 -22.59 0.80 -12.01
N PRO A 46 -23.00 1.11 -13.25
CA PRO A 46 -22.13 1.01 -14.41
C PRO A 46 -20.81 1.78 -14.23
N GLU A 47 -20.88 2.98 -13.65
CA GLU A 47 -19.73 3.85 -13.42
C GLU A 47 -18.78 3.25 -12.38
N ASN A 48 -19.33 2.75 -11.26
CA ASN A 48 -18.52 2.12 -10.22
C ASN A 48 -17.91 0.80 -10.71
N ARG A 49 -18.65 0.01 -11.51
CA ARG A 49 -18.12 -1.18 -12.17
C ARG A 49 -16.97 -0.83 -13.10
N GLN A 50 -17.12 0.20 -13.93
CA GLN A 50 -16.10 0.64 -14.87
C GLN A 50 -14.81 1.04 -14.17
N GLN A 51 -14.86 1.90 -13.14
CA GLN A 51 -13.64 2.33 -12.44
C GLN A 51 -12.95 1.18 -11.70
N GLN A 52 -13.70 0.27 -11.09
CA GLN A 52 -13.13 -0.89 -10.39
C GLN A 52 -12.45 -1.82 -11.41
N GLN A 53 -13.09 -2.06 -12.55
CA GLN A 53 -12.50 -2.86 -13.62
C GLN A 53 -11.21 -2.23 -14.16
N LEU A 54 -11.19 -0.92 -14.39
CA LEU A 54 -10.00 -0.21 -14.85
C LEU A 54 -8.85 -0.32 -13.85
N LEU A 55 -9.12 -0.13 -12.55
CA LEU A 55 -8.11 -0.26 -11.50
C LEU A 55 -7.55 -1.69 -11.42
N LEU A 56 -8.43 -2.70 -11.41
CA LEU A 56 -8.03 -4.10 -11.38
C LEU A 56 -7.19 -4.47 -12.60
N ASN A 57 -7.62 -4.04 -13.80
CA ASN A 57 -6.88 -4.28 -15.04
C ASN A 57 -5.49 -3.65 -15.02
N GLN A 58 -5.36 -2.41 -14.50
CA GLN A 58 -4.07 -1.73 -14.42
C GLN A 58 -3.11 -2.45 -13.46
N ILE A 59 -3.58 -2.81 -12.27
CA ILE A 59 -2.76 -3.54 -11.28
C ILE A 59 -2.36 -4.91 -11.86
N TRP A 60 -3.31 -5.60 -12.49
CA TRP A 60 -3.06 -6.89 -13.11
C TRP A 60 -2.03 -6.80 -14.23
N GLN A 61 -2.11 -5.77 -15.07
CA GLN A 61 -1.15 -5.56 -16.15
C GLN A 61 0.26 -5.27 -15.62
N ILE A 62 0.39 -4.53 -14.52
CA ILE A 62 1.69 -4.30 -13.85
C ILE A 62 2.26 -5.62 -13.34
N TYR A 63 1.45 -6.45 -12.69
CA TYR A 63 1.85 -7.80 -12.26
C TYR A 63 2.33 -8.63 -13.46
N LEU A 64 1.51 -8.77 -14.50
CA LEU A 64 1.85 -9.55 -15.69
C LEU A 64 3.14 -9.07 -16.34
N THR A 65 3.32 -7.75 -16.49
CA THR A 65 4.51 -7.17 -17.12
C THR A 65 5.77 -7.43 -16.28
N SER A 66 5.68 -7.28 -14.96
CA SER A 66 6.79 -7.54 -14.05
C SER A 66 7.20 -9.02 -14.07
N VAL A 67 6.23 -9.94 -13.97
CA VAL A 67 6.51 -11.38 -14.03
C VAL A 67 7.04 -11.79 -15.40
N ALA A 68 6.44 -11.28 -16.48
CA ALA A 68 6.88 -11.54 -17.86
C ALA A 68 8.37 -11.20 -18.04
N ASN A 69 8.77 -9.99 -17.63
CA ASN A 69 10.15 -9.52 -17.72
C ASN A 69 11.11 -10.38 -16.89
N ASN A 70 10.73 -10.78 -15.68
CA ASN A 70 11.58 -11.56 -14.79
C ASN A 70 11.68 -13.05 -15.19
N ARG A 71 10.65 -13.61 -15.83
CA ARG A 71 10.60 -15.03 -16.23
C ARG A 71 10.88 -15.25 -17.72
N SER A 72 11.22 -14.19 -18.47
CA SER A 72 11.36 -14.24 -19.94
C SER A 72 10.13 -14.86 -20.63
N LEU A 73 8.95 -14.53 -20.11
CA LEU A 73 7.64 -14.91 -20.66
C LEU A 73 7.00 -13.69 -21.30
N THR A 74 5.95 -13.91 -22.09
CA THR A 74 5.13 -12.81 -22.63
C THR A 74 3.88 -12.61 -21.78
N VAL A 75 3.36 -11.38 -21.74
CA VAL A 75 2.09 -11.06 -21.07
C VAL A 75 0.94 -11.96 -21.57
N PRO A 76 0.75 -12.22 -22.88
CA PRO A 76 -0.29 -13.14 -23.34
C PRO A 76 -0.15 -14.57 -22.83
N GLN A 77 1.07 -15.10 -22.67
CA GLN A 77 1.28 -16.43 -22.11
C GLN A 77 0.86 -16.49 -20.64
N LEU A 78 1.28 -15.51 -19.84
CA LEU A 78 0.87 -15.42 -18.44
C LEU A 78 -0.64 -15.22 -18.29
N GLN A 79 -1.24 -14.42 -19.18
CA GLN A 79 -2.70 -14.25 -19.19
C GLN A 79 -3.42 -15.56 -19.53
N ALA A 80 -2.92 -16.36 -20.48
CA ALA A 80 -3.49 -17.66 -20.80
C ALA A 80 -3.42 -18.63 -19.61
N ILE A 81 -2.26 -18.70 -18.94
CA ILE A 81 -2.10 -19.50 -17.71
C ILE A 81 -3.13 -19.10 -16.65
N ALA A 82 -3.32 -17.80 -16.46
CA ALA A 82 -4.28 -17.28 -15.49
C ALA A 82 -5.74 -17.60 -15.85
N SER A 83 -6.09 -17.48 -17.13
CA SER A 83 -7.46 -17.72 -17.62
C SER A 83 -7.83 -19.20 -17.64
N ASP A 84 -6.89 -20.08 -18.00
CA ASP A 84 -7.19 -21.48 -18.32
C ASP A 84 -6.95 -22.44 -17.14
N GLN A 85 -6.04 -22.10 -16.23
CA GLN A 85 -5.59 -23.00 -15.17
C GLN A 85 -5.85 -22.41 -13.78
N GLY A 86 -5.41 -21.17 -13.53
CA GLY A 86 -5.57 -20.48 -12.25
C GLY A 86 -4.69 -21.06 -11.13
N LEU A 87 -4.93 -22.32 -10.76
CA LEU A 87 -4.16 -23.09 -9.77
C LEU A 87 -3.16 -24.02 -10.47
N LEU A 88 -1.89 -23.91 -10.11
CA LEU A 88 -0.78 -24.59 -10.77
C LEU A 88 -0.08 -25.57 -9.82
N PHE A 89 -0.08 -26.84 -10.19
CA PHE A 89 0.77 -27.87 -9.58
C PHE A 89 2.24 -27.66 -10.00
N ALA A 90 3.15 -28.31 -9.26
CA ALA A 90 4.59 -28.07 -9.40
C ALA A 90 5.13 -28.40 -10.80
N ASP A 91 4.67 -29.50 -11.38
CA ASP A 91 5.00 -29.94 -12.74
C ASP A 91 4.55 -28.94 -13.80
N ILE A 92 3.33 -28.41 -13.65
CA ILE A 92 2.78 -27.38 -14.52
C ILE A 92 3.57 -26.08 -14.38
N ALA A 93 3.83 -25.62 -13.15
CA ALA A 93 4.59 -24.40 -12.91
C ALA A 93 6.01 -24.47 -13.51
N LEU A 94 6.64 -25.64 -13.47
CA LEU A 94 7.95 -25.88 -14.10
C LEU A 94 7.85 -25.85 -15.62
N ARG A 95 6.87 -26.57 -16.19
CA ARG A 95 6.63 -26.64 -17.64
C ARG A 95 6.33 -25.27 -18.25
N GLU A 96 5.55 -24.44 -17.54
CA GLU A 96 5.22 -23.06 -17.92
C GLU A 96 6.34 -22.06 -17.58
N LYS A 97 7.48 -22.53 -17.05
CA LYS A 97 8.67 -21.74 -16.67
C LYS A 97 8.41 -20.67 -15.62
N LEU A 98 7.43 -20.90 -14.76
CA LEU A 98 7.13 -20.02 -13.63
C LEU A 98 8.02 -20.33 -12.41
N VAL A 99 8.53 -21.55 -12.34
CA VAL A 99 9.59 -21.95 -11.41
C VAL A 99 10.75 -22.58 -12.20
N ASP A 100 11.94 -22.59 -11.60
CA ASP A 100 13.16 -23.12 -12.24
C ASP A 100 13.40 -24.58 -11.91
N LYS A 101 12.93 -25.04 -10.75
CA LYS A 101 13.12 -26.41 -10.28
C LYS A 101 12.01 -26.82 -9.31
N VAL A 102 11.73 -28.12 -9.29
CA VAL A 102 10.86 -28.77 -8.30
C VAL A 102 11.71 -29.78 -7.57
N THR A 103 11.90 -29.58 -6.27
CA THR A 103 12.70 -30.42 -5.39
C THR A 103 11.98 -30.61 -4.06
N TYR A 104 12.42 -31.60 -3.30
CA TYR A 104 12.09 -31.67 -1.88
C TYR A 104 12.89 -30.61 -1.09
N TRP A 105 12.48 -30.39 0.15
CA TRP A 105 13.06 -29.35 1.00
C TRP A 105 14.52 -29.63 1.38
N ASP A 106 14.85 -30.89 1.65
CA ASP A 106 16.20 -31.36 1.94
C ASP A 106 17.15 -31.19 0.75
N GLU A 107 16.67 -31.49 -0.46
CA GLU A 107 17.41 -31.26 -1.72
C GLU A 107 17.67 -29.76 -1.96
N ALA A 108 16.65 -28.92 -1.76
CA ALA A 108 16.80 -27.46 -1.89
C ALA A 108 17.81 -26.90 -0.88
N LEU A 109 17.80 -27.39 0.37
CA LEU A 109 18.77 -27.00 1.38
C LEU A 109 20.18 -27.45 1.01
N ALA A 110 20.35 -28.66 0.48
CA ALA A 110 21.64 -29.15 0.03
C ALA A 110 22.24 -28.26 -1.08
N GLU A 111 21.42 -27.82 -2.03
CA GLU A 111 21.84 -26.88 -3.08
C GLU A 111 22.21 -25.49 -2.53
N LEU A 112 21.43 -24.95 -1.58
CA LEU A 112 21.76 -23.68 -0.93
C LEU A 112 23.06 -23.74 -0.12
N LYS A 113 23.33 -24.89 0.54
CA LYS A 113 24.62 -25.12 1.21
C LYS A 113 25.78 -25.12 0.22
N GLN A 114 25.62 -25.76 -0.94
CA GLN A 114 26.64 -25.77 -2.00
C GLN A 114 26.87 -24.39 -2.61
N ALA A 115 25.81 -23.59 -2.76
CA ALA A 115 25.89 -22.23 -3.30
C ALA A 115 26.43 -21.18 -2.29
N GLY A 116 26.31 -21.45 -0.99
CA GLY A 116 26.82 -20.59 0.08
C GLY A 116 28.34 -20.62 0.19
N VAL A 117 28.97 -19.45 0.36
CA VAL A 117 30.41 -19.33 0.62
C VAL A 117 30.78 -20.10 1.90
N TRP A 118 31.72 -21.04 1.83
CA TRP A 118 32.28 -21.79 2.96
C TRP A 118 33.00 -20.85 3.94
N ILE A 119 32.72 -20.89 5.25
CA ILE A 119 33.64 -20.28 6.23
C ILE A 119 34.76 -21.29 6.38
N ASN A 120 35.85 -21.12 5.62
CA ASN A 120 37.14 -21.58 6.12
C ASN A 120 37.56 -20.58 7.21
N ASP A 121 36.99 -20.73 8.40
CA ASP A 121 37.58 -20.23 9.64
C ASP A 121 38.18 -21.47 10.28
N PRO A 122 39.50 -21.70 10.09
CA PRO A 122 40.17 -22.90 10.57
C PRO A 122 40.12 -23.05 12.11
N GLU A 123 39.64 -22.05 12.86
CA GLU A 123 39.52 -22.12 14.32
C GLU A 123 38.11 -22.50 14.84
N LYS A 124 37.10 -22.70 13.98
CA LYS A 124 35.71 -23.03 14.40
C LYS A 124 35.19 -24.38 13.91
N VAL A 125 36.10 -25.32 13.65
CA VAL A 125 35.76 -26.60 12.98
C VAL A 125 35.22 -27.67 13.94
N GLU A 126 35.29 -27.51 15.26
CA GLU A 126 35.15 -28.69 16.14
C GLU A 126 33.81 -28.90 16.85
N GLU A 127 32.83 -27.98 16.83
CA GLU A 127 31.58 -28.21 17.55
C GLU A 127 30.38 -27.64 16.77
N GLU A 128 29.59 -28.53 16.15
CA GLU A 128 28.18 -28.41 15.70
C GLU A 128 27.99 -29.05 14.32
N GLU A 129 28.26 -30.37 14.16
CA GLU A 129 28.04 -31.09 12.90
C GLU A 129 26.58 -31.55 12.67
N GLU A 130 25.66 -31.38 13.62
CA GLU A 130 24.31 -31.99 13.51
C GLU A 130 23.18 -31.09 12.98
N ASP A 131 23.31 -29.75 12.99
CA ASP A 131 22.20 -28.84 12.64
C ASP A 131 22.62 -27.68 11.69
N GLN A 132 23.67 -27.85 10.89
CA GLN A 132 24.20 -26.73 10.09
C GLN A 132 23.27 -26.37 8.93
N GLU A 133 22.43 -25.35 9.13
CA GLU A 133 21.79 -24.61 8.05
C GLU A 133 22.85 -23.84 7.21
N PHE A 134 22.53 -23.49 5.96
CA PHE A 134 23.42 -22.64 5.16
C PHE A 134 23.54 -21.24 5.80
N ARG A 135 24.64 -20.51 5.51
CA ARG A 135 24.84 -19.15 6.06
C ARG A 135 23.63 -18.26 5.76
N LYS A 136 22.92 -17.85 6.81
CA LYS A 136 21.79 -16.93 6.73
C LYS A 136 21.81 -16.00 7.93
N ILE A 137 21.26 -14.81 7.73
CA ILE A 137 20.92 -13.89 8.81
C ILE A 137 19.48 -13.47 8.60
N SER A 138 18.70 -13.46 9.67
CA SER A 138 17.33 -12.95 9.57
C SER A 138 17.36 -11.45 9.29
N LEU A 139 16.37 -10.94 8.54
CA LEU A 139 16.26 -9.51 8.30
C LEU A 139 16.21 -8.70 9.61
N ALA A 140 15.55 -9.26 10.64
CA ALA A 140 15.44 -8.63 11.96
C ALA A 140 16.79 -8.52 12.68
N GLU A 141 17.62 -9.57 12.61
CA GLU A 141 18.97 -9.57 13.19
C GLU A 141 19.91 -8.64 12.43
N TYR A 142 19.86 -8.68 11.09
CA TYR A 142 20.62 -7.77 10.24
C TYR A 142 20.33 -6.29 10.59
N HIS A 143 19.05 -5.93 10.73
CA HIS A 143 18.64 -4.59 11.14
C HIS A 143 19.21 -4.19 12.50
N ARG A 144 19.14 -5.09 13.50
CA ARG A 144 19.66 -4.83 14.86
C ARG A 144 21.15 -4.46 14.83
N LEU A 145 21.95 -5.21 14.08
CA LEU A 145 23.39 -4.99 13.95
C LEU A 145 23.73 -3.65 13.28
N GLN A 146 22.92 -3.21 12.31
CA GLN A 146 23.08 -1.91 11.65
C GLN A 146 22.68 -0.74 12.55
N THR A 147 21.64 -0.90 13.38
CA THR A 147 21.18 0.18 14.28
C THR A 147 22.12 0.45 15.46
N GLY A 148 22.95 -0.52 15.86
CA GLY A 148 23.91 -0.36 16.96
C GLY A 148 25.18 0.44 16.61
N THR A 149 25.45 0.65 15.31
CA THR A 149 26.68 1.29 14.80
C THR A 149 26.42 2.62 14.08
N ALA A 150 25.17 3.07 14.02
CA ALA A 150 24.81 4.36 13.43
C ALA A 150 25.31 5.51 14.31
N ALA A 151 26.54 5.96 14.06
CA ALA A 151 27.07 7.19 14.62
C ALA A 151 26.11 8.35 14.27
N SER A 152 25.55 8.99 15.31
CA SER A 152 24.72 10.19 15.16
C SER A 152 25.56 11.31 14.53
N HIS A 153 25.43 11.49 13.21
CA HIS A 153 25.97 12.65 12.50
C HIS A 153 25.08 13.84 12.82
N ASN A 154 25.25 14.41 14.02
CA ASN A 154 24.38 15.44 14.60
C ASN A 154 24.55 16.84 13.97
N GLN A 155 25.28 16.94 12.86
CA GLN A 155 25.68 18.19 12.22
C GLN A 155 25.17 18.33 10.77
N ASP A 156 24.54 17.29 10.21
CA ASP A 156 24.08 17.31 8.82
C ASP A 156 22.64 17.86 8.68
N PRO A 157 22.33 18.58 7.59
CA PRO A 157 20.97 18.99 7.25
C PRO A 157 19.98 17.81 7.29
N LYS A 158 18.87 17.96 8.02
CA LYS A 158 17.87 16.88 8.19
C LYS A 158 16.75 16.99 7.16
N ILE A 159 16.26 15.84 6.68
CA ILE A 159 15.03 15.71 5.89
C ILE A 159 14.02 14.94 6.73
N ALA A 160 12.86 15.53 6.99
CA ALA A 160 11.80 14.85 7.74
C ALA A 160 10.96 13.98 6.82
N ILE A 161 10.70 12.73 7.21
CA ILE A 161 9.76 11.83 6.53
C ILE A 161 8.53 11.69 7.41
N VAL A 162 7.38 12.17 6.93
CA VAL A 162 6.11 12.16 7.66
C VAL A 162 5.17 11.16 6.99
N TYR A 163 4.75 10.14 7.73
CA TYR A 163 3.83 9.11 7.25
C TYR A 163 2.40 9.50 7.58
N LEU A 164 1.54 9.58 6.56
CA LEU A 164 0.10 9.74 6.67
C LEU A 164 -0.57 8.43 6.27
N GLU A 165 -0.83 7.57 7.24
CA GLU A 165 -1.39 6.23 7.02
C GLU A 165 -2.79 6.07 7.60
N GLY A 166 -3.69 5.52 6.79
CA GLY A 166 -5.05 5.18 7.21
C GLY A 166 -6.09 6.25 6.89
N SER A 167 -7.28 6.10 7.48
CA SER A 167 -8.40 7.02 7.26
C SER A 167 -8.17 8.36 7.95
N ILE A 168 -8.67 9.44 7.35
CA ILE A 168 -8.58 10.80 7.89
C ILE A 168 -9.75 11.05 8.85
N VAL A 169 -9.45 11.43 10.08
CA VAL A 169 -10.44 11.63 11.15
C VAL A 169 -10.28 13.02 11.79
N ASN A 170 -11.37 13.56 12.31
CA ASN A 170 -11.34 14.77 13.12
C ASN A 170 -10.64 14.52 14.45
N GLY A 171 -10.13 15.59 15.07
CA GLY A 171 -9.44 15.49 16.34
C GLY A 171 -8.01 14.96 16.20
N ARG A 172 -7.47 14.43 17.30
CA ARG A 172 -6.13 13.82 17.33
C ARG A 172 -6.03 12.43 16.68
N GLY A 173 -7.16 11.73 16.55
CA GLY A 173 -7.17 10.34 16.08
C GLY A 173 -6.38 9.38 16.99
N THR A 174 -5.92 8.28 16.41
CA THR A 174 -5.16 7.21 17.05
C THR A 174 -3.92 6.86 16.22
N TRP A 175 -3.12 5.88 16.63
CA TRP A 175 -1.97 5.42 15.84
C TRP A 175 -2.38 4.76 14.50
N GLU A 176 -3.63 4.33 14.35
CA GLU A 176 -4.15 3.67 13.13
C GLU A 176 -4.73 4.63 12.08
N ASN A 177 -4.82 5.92 12.37
CA ASN A 177 -5.49 6.89 11.49
C ASN A 177 -4.84 8.28 11.49
N ILE A 178 -5.20 9.06 10.48
CA ILE A 178 -4.71 10.43 10.28
C ILE A 178 -5.63 11.40 11.03
N GLY A 179 -5.25 11.75 12.25
CA GLY A 179 -5.93 12.80 13.02
C GLY A 179 -5.52 14.20 12.58
N GLY A 180 -6.49 15.01 12.15
CA GLY A 180 -6.27 16.39 11.68
C GLY A 180 -5.44 17.24 12.64
N ASP A 181 -5.77 17.21 13.94
CA ASP A 181 -5.11 18.05 14.94
C ASP A 181 -3.67 17.59 15.18
N ARG A 182 -3.46 16.27 15.33
CA ARG A 182 -2.13 15.70 15.59
C ARG A 182 -1.16 15.99 14.45
N TYR A 183 -1.60 15.77 13.21
CA TYR A 183 -0.74 16.01 12.05
C TYR A 183 -0.60 17.50 11.74
N GLY A 184 -1.61 18.32 12.01
CA GLY A 184 -1.48 19.77 11.93
C GLY A 184 -0.43 20.32 12.92
N GLU A 185 -0.47 19.86 14.18
CA GLU A 185 0.55 20.19 15.19
C GLU A 185 1.95 19.73 14.77
N LEU A 186 2.08 18.47 14.32
CA LEU A 186 3.36 17.92 13.86
C LEU A 186 3.97 18.73 12.71
N LEU A 187 3.19 19.04 11.68
CA LEU A 187 3.66 19.80 10.53
C LEU A 187 4.05 21.23 10.92
N ARG A 188 3.33 21.84 11.87
CA ARG A 188 3.68 23.14 12.44
C ARG A 188 5.02 23.09 13.18
N THR A 189 5.25 22.05 14.00
CA THR A 189 6.53 21.84 14.68
C THR A 189 7.66 21.68 13.67
N ILE A 190 7.49 20.83 12.65
CA ILE A 190 8.48 20.62 11.59
C ILE A 190 8.78 21.92 10.83
N ARG A 191 7.76 22.73 10.57
CA ARG A 191 7.92 24.03 9.92
C ARG A 191 8.83 24.98 10.72
N GLN A 192 8.71 24.97 12.05
CA GLN A 192 9.47 25.85 12.96
C GLN A 192 10.87 25.33 13.31
N ASP A 193 11.23 24.10 12.92
CA ASP A 193 12.52 23.48 13.26
C ASP A 193 13.60 23.80 12.22
N ASP A 194 14.52 24.71 12.52
CA ASP A 194 15.56 25.14 11.60
C ASP A 194 16.54 24.04 11.16
N ASP A 195 16.65 22.92 11.88
CA ASP A 195 17.50 21.79 11.47
C ASP A 195 16.91 21.04 10.26
N ILE A 196 15.58 21.06 10.11
CA ILE A 196 14.87 20.38 9.02
C ILE A 196 14.85 21.27 7.79
N LYS A 197 15.51 20.82 6.72
CA LYS A 197 15.64 21.57 5.46
C LYS A 197 14.63 21.18 4.39
N ALA A 198 14.02 20.00 4.48
CA ALA A 198 12.99 19.54 3.56
C ALA A 198 12.08 18.49 4.22
N VAL A 199 10.90 18.27 3.64
CA VAL A 199 9.93 17.29 4.13
C VAL A 199 9.47 16.38 2.99
N VAL A 200 9.45 15.08 3.24
CA VAL A 200 8.76 14.09 2.41
C VAL A 200 7.49 13.68 3.13
N LEU A 201 6.34 14.00 2.55
CA LEU A 201 5.03 13.59 3.04
C LEU A 201 4.61 12.31 2.32
N ARG A 202 4.69 11.19 3.03
CA ARG A 202 4.31 9.87 2.50
C ARG A 202 2.85 9.58 2.80
N ILE A 203 2.01 9.56 1.77
CA ILE A 203 0.56 9.43 1.90
C ILE A 203 0.10 8.03 1.48
N ASN A 204 -0.61 7.36 2.38
CA ASN A 204 -1.32 6.11 2.16
C ASN A 204 -2.70 6.16 2.82
N SER A 205 -3.66 6.82 2.16
CA SER A 205 -4.98 7.12 2.73
C SER A 205 -6.11 6.99 1.70
N PRO A 206 -7.24 6.33 2.06
CA PRO A 206 -8.47 6.36 1.28
C PRO A 206 -9.22 7.70 1.39
N GLY A 207 -8.75 8.62 2.25
CA GLY A 207 -9.43 9.85 2.61
C GLY A 207 -10.20 9.73 3.92
N GLY A 208 -11.24 10.54 4.09
CA GLY A 208 -12.04 10.60 5.31
C GLY A 208 -12.61 12.00 5.51
N SER A 209 -12.50 12.52 6.73
CA SER A 209 -12.99 13.85 7.10
C SER A 209 -12.38 14.95 6.23
N ALA A 210 -13.25 15.73 5.57
CA ALA A 210 -12.83 16.88 4.77
C ALA A 210 -12.24 18.00 5.63
N SER A 211 -12.81 18.27 6.81
CA SER A 211 -12.30 19.32 7.71
C SER A 211 -10.91 18.98 8.26
N ALA A 212 -10.67 17.72 8.61
CA ALA A 212 -9.35 17.29 9.05
C ALA A 212 -8.33 17.29 7.90
N ALA A 213 -8.75 16.91 6.69
CA ALA A 213 -7.90 17.02 5.51
C ALA A 213 -7.54 18.49 5.20
N ASP A 214 -8.48 19.42 5.36
CA ASP A 214 -8.26 20.85 5.15
C ASP A 214 -7.29 21.46 6.17
N ILE A 215 -7.38 21.06 7.44
CA ILE A 215 -6.41 21.45 8.48
C ILE A 215 -4.99 21.03 8.08
N ILE A 216 -4.82 19.77 7.68
CA ILE A 216 -3.51 19.24 7.28
C ILE A 216 -3.03 19.93 6.00
N TRP A 217 -3.91 20.07 5.00
CA TRP A 217 -3.61 20.78 3.75
C TRP A 217 -3.11 22.20 4.00
N ARG A 218 -3.75 22.93 4.92
CA ARG A 218 -3.33 24.28 5.30
C ARG A 218 -1.95 24.30 5.93
N GLU A 219 -1.63 23.37 6.82
CA GLU A 219 -0.29 23.29 7.42
C GLU A 219 0.78 22.86 6.39
N VAL A 220 0.44 22.00 5.43
CA VAL A 220 1.34 21.66 4.32
C VAL A 220 1.63 22.89 3.45
N GLN A 221 0.62 23.71 3.13
CA GLN A 221 0.81 24.97 2.40
C GLN A 221 1.72 25.95 3.15
N LEU A 222 1.50 26.11 4.46
CA LEU A 222 2.34 26.97 5.30
C LEU A 222 3.78 26.45 5.39
N LEU A 223 3.96 25.13 5.46
CA LEU A 223 5.26 24.47 5.48
C LEU A 223 6.00 24.65 4.15
N GLN A 224 5.31 24.44 3.04
CA GLN A 224 5.86 24.58 1.69
C GLN A 224 6.36 26.00 1.41
N ALA A 225 5.69 27.02 1.95
CA ALA A 225 6.12 28.41 1.82
C ALA A 225 7.49 28.70 2.48
N GLN A 226 7.99 27.81 3.34
CA GLN A 226 9.27 27.96 4.05
C GLN A 226 10.30 26.89 3.66
N LYS A 227 9.86 25.68 3.32
CA LYS A 227 10.70 24.50 3.11
C LYS A 227 10.14 23.65 1.98
N PRO A 228 10.99 23.03 1.13
CA PRO A 228 10.51 22.10 0.10
C PRO A 228 9.69 20.95 0.70
N VAL A 229 8.51 20.71 0.13
CA VAL A 229 7.64 19.58 0.49
C VAL A 229 7.43 18.69 -0.73
N ILE A 230 7.92 17.45 -0.63
CA ILE A 230 7.77 16.42 -1.64
C ILE A 230 6.67 15.47 -1.18
N ILE A 231 5.67 15.25 -2.04
CA ILE A 231 4.62 14.28 -1.78
C ILE A 231 5.02 12.94 -2.38
N SER A 232 5.07 11.91 -1.56
CA SER A 232 5.24 10.51 -1.97
C SER A 232 3.91 9.78 -1.76
N MET A 233 3.23 9.44 -2.86
CA MET A 233 1.96 8.72 -2.79
C MET A 233 2.20 7.22 -2.89
N SER A 234 1.79 6.46 -1.88
CA SER A 234 2.03 5.02 -1.78
C SER A 234 0.95 4.21 -2.52
N ASN A 235 0.15 3.40 -1.83
CA ASN A 235 -0.82 2.51 -2.49
C ASN A 235 -2.12 3.26 -2.79
N VAL A 236 -2.56 4.12 -1.88
CA VAL A 236 -3.79 4.91 -2.02
C VAL A 236 -3.55 6.35 -1.59
N ALA A 237 -3.95 7.32 -2.41
CA ALA A 237 -3.99 8.73 -2.02
C ALA A 237 -5.28 9.34 -2.59
N ALA A 238 -6.41 8.98 -1.99
CA ALA A 238 -7.74 9.24 -2.52
C ALA A 238 -8.52 10.24 -1.67
N SER A 239 -9.47 10.94 -2.29
CA SER A 239 -10.39 11.85 -1.59
C SER A 239 -9.63 12.87 -0.72
N GLY A 240 -9.77 12.84 0.61
CA GLY A 240 -9.03 13.72 1.52
C GLY A 240 -7.50 13.51 1.48
N GLY A 241 -7.03 12.30 1.16
CA GLY A 241 -5.59 12.04 0.96
C GLY A 241 -5.05 12.77 -0.27
N TYR A 242 -5.82 12.79 -1.37
CA TYR A 242 -5.47 13.60 -2.54
C TYR A 242 -5.59 15.09 -2.25
N TRP A 243 -6.62 15.51 -1.49
CA TRP A 243 -6.78 16.90 -1.06
C TRP A 243 -5.49 17.38 -0.40
N ILE A 244 -4.98 16.66 0.60
CA ILE A 244 -3.69 17.00 1.25
C ILE A 244 -2.54 17.02 0.23
N ALA A 245 -2.47 16.03 -0.66
CA ALA A 245 -1.41 15.94 -1.68
C ALA A 245 -1.35 17.18 -2.60
N THR A 246 -2.49 17.80 -2.91
CA THR A 246 -2.52 19.02 -3.75
C THR A 246 -1.75 20.20 -3.17
N ALA A 247 -1.47 20.19 -1.86
CA ALA A 247 -0.68 21.23 -1.23
C ALA A 247 0.83 21.11 -1.48
N GLY A 248 1.35 20.03 -2.04
CA GLY A 248 2.79 19.84 -2.22
C GLY A 248 3.35 20.40 -3.53
N GLU A 249 4.66 20.66 -3.55
CA GLU A 249 5.36 21.24 -4.71
C GLU A 249 5.56 20.23 -5.83
N LYS A 250 5.94 19.01 -5.45
CA LYS A 250 6.25 17.92 -6.35
C LYS A 250 5.54 16.66 -5.92
N LEU A 251 4.80 16.08 -6.86
CA LEU A 251 4.06 14.83 -6.69
C LEU A 251 4.89 13.68 -7.28
N SER A 252 5.20 12.67 -6.46
CA SER A 252 5.83 11.43 -6.89
C SER A 252 4.87 10.25 -6.64
N PRO A 253 4.11 9.82 -7.67
CA PRO A 253 3.19 8.68 -7.55
C PRO A 253 3.91 7.35 -7.73
N ASN A 254 3.47 6.33 -6.99
CA ASN A 254 3.78 4.93 -7.28
C ASN A 254 3.05 4.46 -8.56
N PRO A 255 3.66 3.67 -9.46
CA PRO A 255 2.98 3.10 -10.63
C PRO A 255 1.68 2.34 -10.35
N THR A 256 1.54 1.74 -9.15
CA THR A 256 0.31 1.04 -8.71
C THR A 256 -0.65 1.92 -7.90
N LEU A 257 -0.39 3.23 -7.79
CA LEU A 257 -1.16 4.16 -6.99
C LEU A 257 -2.63 4.19 -7.44
N SER A 258 -3.53 3.93 -6.49
CA SER A 258 -4.96 4.18 -6.67
C SER A 258 -5.30 5.62 -6.30
N LEU A 259 -5.67 6.41 -7.32
CA LEU A 259 -6.36 7.68 -7.18
C LEU A 259 -7.86 7.40 -7.33
N ALA A 260 -8.59 7.21 -6.23
CA ALA A 260 -10.05 7.11 -6.31
C ALA A 260 -10.63 8.46 -6.82
N PRO A 261 -11.82 8.47 -7.43
CA PRO A 261 -12.38 9.67 -8.05
C PRO A 261 -12.56 10.81 -7.03
N LEU A 262 -12.20 12.01 -7.48
CA LEU A 262 -12.50 13.26 -6.77
C LEU A 262 -14.02 13.43 -6.67
N GLY A 263 -14.51 13.73 -5.48
CA GLY A 263 -15.94 13.90 -5.23
C GLY A 263 -16.27 13.94 -3.75
N PHE A 264 -17.43 14.52 -3.43
CA PHE A 264 -17.94 14.69 -2.07
C PHE A 264 -19.04 13.67 -1.77
N LEU A 265 -19.10 13.22 -0.51
CA LEU A 265 -20.01 12.18 -0.06
C LEU A 265 -20.43 12.42 1.40
N ALA A 266 -21.73 12.42 1.66
CA ALA A 266 -22.31 12.36 3.00
C ALA A 266 -23.47 11.34 3.03
N PHE A 267 -23.61 10.65 4.16
CA PHE A 267 -24.53 9.53 4.33
C PHE A 267 -25.13 9.51 5.73
N PHE A 268 -26.44 9.28 5.84
CA PHE A 268 -27.19 9.22 7.10
C PHE A 268 -28.12 7.99 7.13
N LEU A 269 -28.14 7.30 8.26
CA LEU A 269 -29.13 6.26 8.58
C LEU A 269 -30.28 6.88 9.36
N MET A 270 -31.50 6.54 9.00
CA MET A 270 -32.71 7.01 9.68
C MET A 270 -33.68 5.85 9.87
N TRP A 271 -34.37 5.80 11.02
CA TRP A 271 -35.52 4.92 11.15
C TRP A 271 -36.66 5.45 10.28
N LYS A 272 -37.30 4.57 9.51
CA LYS A 272 -38.58 4.89 8.92
C LYS A 272 -39.61 4.86 10.04
N ILE A 273 -40.02 6.05 10.49
CA ILE A 273 -41.21 6.26 11.31
C ILE A 273 -42.43 6.06 10.42
#